data_AF-A0A7X9HZ79-F1
#
_entry.id   AF-A0A7X9HZ79-F1
#
_cell.length_a   1.000
_cell.length_b   1.000
_cell.length_c   1.000
_cell.angle_alpha   90.00
_cell.angle_beta   90.00
_cell.angle_gamma   90.00
#
_symmetry.space_group_name_H-M   'P 1'
#
loop_
_entity.id
_entity.type
_entity.pdbx_description
1 polymer ?
#
loop_
_entity_poly.entity_id
_entity_poly.type
_entity_poly.pdbx_seq_one_letter_code
_entity_poly.pdbx_strand_id
1 'polypeptide(L)'
;MKRFIVFLLVLVFTFCAFGDVKNIPDLDRAVENLKQFKMLEAKRKALYVETMRQIEKSGYQPKQNIDMLHYDFDLKIDPYQKFIGGVVTLTFSPTASISELNFRLHKNLNLISVKLDGQNASFNRNKDNFKVTFSTLAQGTTHKIAVEYGGTPQMTGSLGGGMLLSSHEGVPSATTLSEPFEAYAWMPIIDEVSDKFTANINLTVPSDMVGASNGVLTETVTNNDGTKTYKWAEEYPISAYLISANVTNYSYFEDSYTSLDGTKTMP
;
A
#
# COMPACT_ATOMS: atom_id res chain seq x y z
N MET A 1 27.74 2.83 -19.47
CA MET A 1 28.69 3.58 -18.60
C MET A 1 30.16 3.37 -18.99
N LYS A 2 30.70 2.14 -19.04
CA LYS A 2 32.10 1.87 -19.46
C LYS A 2 32.46 2.41 -20.85
N ARG A 3 31.54 2.40 -21.82
CA ARG A 3 31.79 2.87 -23.19
C ARG A 3 31.93 4.39 -23.33
N PHE A 4 31.32 5.19 -22.44
CA PHE A 4 31.39 6.66 -22.49
C PHE A 4 32.68 7.20 -21.84
N ILE A 5 33.13 6.55 -20.75
CA ILE A 5 34.39 6.87 -20.08
C ILE A 5 35.59 6.51 -20.96
N VAL A 6 35.52 5.39 -21.69
CA VAL A 6 36.54 5.01 -22.67
C VAL A 6 36.59 5.99 -23.85
N PHE A 7 35.44 6.51 -24.32
CA PHE A 7 35.41 7.50 -25.40
C PHE A 7 36.02 8.86 -24.99
N LEU A 8 35.79 9.28 -23.74
CA LEU A 8 36.37 10.51 -23.20
C LEU A 8 37.89 10.39 -22.96
N LEU A 9 38.36 9.24 -22.47
CA LEU A 9 39.79 8.97 -22.27
C LEU A 9 40.56 8.87 -23.59
N VAL A 10 39.94 8.31 -24.64
CA VAL A 10 40.55 8.25 -25.98
C VAL A 10 40.66 9.65 -26.58
N LEU A 11 39.65 10.51 -26.43
CA LEU A 11 39.67 11.90 -26.92
C LEU A 11 40.76 12.75 -26.23
N VAL A 12 40.94 12.58 -24.92
CA VAL A 12 42.01 13.25 -24.15
C VAL A 12 43.40 12.74 -24.58
N PHE A 13 43.58 11.44 -24.84
CA PHE A 13 44.87 10.89 -25.28
C PHE A 13 45.24 11.29 -26.72
N THR A 14 44.29 11.42 -27.65
CA THR A 14 44.58 11.92 -29.00
C THR A 14 44.95 13.40 -29.04
N PHE A 15 44.45 14.21 -28.10
CA PHE A 15 44.81 15.65 -28.02
C PHE A 15 46.16 15.90 -27.34
N CYS A 16 46.58 15.04 -26.41
CA CYS A 16 47.90 15.16 -25.77
C CYS A 16 49.08 14.91 -26.72
N ALA A 17 48.87 14.30 -27.89
CA ALA A 17 49.95 14.02 -28.83
C ALA A 17 50.24 15.18 -29.81
N PHE A 18 49.31 16.12 -30.06
CA PHE A 18 49.48 17.13 -31.11
C PHE A 18 48.79 18.51 -30.89
N GLY A 19 48.33 18.87 -29.69
CA GLY A 19 47.68 20.17 -29.48
C GLY A 19 48.00 20.83 -28.16
N ASP A 20 48.33 22.13 -28.20
CA ASP A 20 48.48 23.02 -27.06
C ASP A 20 47.26 22.90 -26.11
N VAL A 21 47.48 22.37 -24.90
CA VAL A 21 46.45 22.15 -23.87
C VAL A 21 45.77 23.47 -23.43
N LYS A 22 46.33 24.62 -23.81
CA LYS A 22 45.83 25.96 -23.45
C LYS A 22 44.59 26.42 -24.21
N ASN A 23 44.20 25.78 -25.33
CA ASN A 23 43.09 26.25 -26.17
C ASN A 23 42.10 25.14 -26.53
N ILE A 24 41.54 24.46 -25.52
CA ILE A 24 40.32 23.68 -25.70
C ILE A 24 39.14 24.63 -25.47
N PRO A 25 38.39 25.06 -26.52
CA PRO A 25 37.16 25.81 -26.31
C PRO A 25 36.24 24.93 -25.47
N ASP A 26 35.62 25.50 -24.44
CA ASP A 26 34.71 24.81 -23.52
C ASP A 26 35.30 23.86 -22.49
N LEU A 27 36.63 23.83 -22.24
CA LEU A 27 37.17 23.04 -21.11
C LEU A 27 36.59 23.51 -19.77
N ASP A 28 36.51 24.82 -19.55
CA ASP A 28 35.92 25.39 -18.33
C ASP A 28 34.43 25.04 -18.22
N ARG A 29 33.69 25.08 -19.34
CA ARG A 29 32.27 24.67 -19.38
C ARG A 29 32.11 23.18 -19.09
N ALA A 30 33.00 22.34 -19.61
CA ALA A 30 32.99 20.90 -19.35
C ALA A 30 33.32 20.59 -17.87
N VAL A 31 34.30 21.27 -17.28
CA VAL A 31 34.63 21.17 -15.86
C VAL A 31 33.46 21.63 -14.98
N GLU A 32 32.81 22.72 -15.36
CA GLU A 32 31.64 23.24 -14.64
C GLU A 32 30.45 22.29 -14.72
N ASN A 33 30.16 21.73 -15.89
CA ASN A 33 29.14 20.69 -16.06
C ASN A 33 29.45 19.43 -15.24
N LEU A 34 30.73 19.05 -15.12
CA LEU A 34 31.15 17.89 -14.33
C LEU A 34 30.98 18.13 -12.83
N LYS A 35 31.24 19.36 -12.35
CA LYS A 35 30.97 19.78 -10.97
C LYS A 35 29.47 19.78 -10.69
N GLN A 36 28.66 20.32 -11.60
CA GLN A 36 27.19 20.30 -11.50
C GLN A 36 26.66 18.88 -11.45
N PHE A 37 27.14 17.97 -12.31
CA PHE A 37 26.74 16.56 -12.30
C PHE A 37 27.08 15.87 -10.98
N LYS A 38 28.31 16.05 -10.48
CA LYS A 38 28.71 15.50 -9.16
C LYS A 38 27.87 16.08 -8.02
N MET A 39 27.52 17.36 -8.08
CA MET A 39 26.66 18.02 -7.10
C MET A 39 25.21 17.48 -7.17
N LEU A 40 24.66 17.27 -8.36
CA LEU A 40 23.36 16.63 -8.57
C LEU A 40 23.35 15.19 -8.05
N GLU A 41 24.42 14.43 -8.29
CA GLU A 41 24.55 13.05 -7.78
C GLU A 41 24.65 13.03 -6.25
N ALA A 42 25.40 13.97 -5.66
CA ALA A 42 25.48 14.14 -4.21
C ALA A 42 24.13 14.54 -3.61
N LYS A 43 23.41 15.49 -4.23
CA LYS A 43 22.05 15.88 -3.82
C LYS A 43 21.06 14.72 -3.92
N ARG A 44 21.13 13.92 -5.00
CA ARG A 44 20.30 12.72 -5.17
C ARG A 44 20.59 11.66 -4.11
N LYS A 45 21.87 11.41 -3.80
CA LYS A 45 22.27 10.47 -2.73
C LYS A 45 21.85 10.97 -1.35
N ALA A 46 22.00 12.27 -1.07
CA ALA A 46 21.55 12.88 0.18
C ALA A 46 20.02 12.81 0.32
N LEU A 47 19.27 13.13 -0.75
CA LEU A 47 17.82 12.99 -0.79
C LEU A 47 17.40 11.53 -0.58
N TYR A 48 18.05 10.58 -1.26
CA TYR A 48 17.78 9.15 -1.07
C TYR A 48 18.04 8.70 0.37
N VAL A 49 19.16 9.10 0.98
CA VAL A 49 19.47 8.76 2.38
C VAL A 49 18.47 9.39 3.33
N GLU A 50 18.05 10.63 3.11
CA GLU A 50 17.03 11.27 3.93
C GLU A 50 15.67 10.59 3.75
N THR A 51 15.25 10.31 2.52
CA THR A 51 14.03 9.55 2.22
C THR A 51 14.05 8.17 2.90
N MET A 52 15.16 7.42 2.82
CA MET A 52 15.29 6.12 3.49
C MET A 52 15.28 6.25 5.01
N ARG A 53 15.89 7.30 5.57
CA ARG A 53 15.87 7.58 7.01
C ARG A 53 14.47 7.97 7.51
N GLN A 54 13.68 8.65 6.67
CA GLN A 54 12.28 8.94 6.95
C GLN A 54 11.41 7.68 6.82
N ILE A 55 11.68 6.83 5.83
CA ILE A 55 11.02 5.52 5.64
C ILE A 55 11.32 4.56 6.81
N GLU A 56 12.55 4.52 7.29
CA GLU A 56 12.93 3.73 8.48
C GLU A 56 12.24 4.26 9.74
N LYS A 57 12.08 5.58 9.87
CA LYS A 57 11.32 6.18 10.98
C LYS A 57 9.82 5.98 10.85
N SER A 58 9.28 5.75 9.65
CA SER A 58 7.84 5.64 9.39
C SER A 58 7.25 4.24 9.58
N GLY A 59 8.06 3.23 9.97
CA GLY A 59 7.55 1.89 10.25
C GLY A 59 7.58 0.91 9.07
N TYR A 60 8.46 1.15 8.08
CA TYR A 60 8.74 0.20 6.98
C TYR A 60 8.96 -1.23 7.49
N GLN A 61 8.24 -2.19 6.89
CA GLN A 61 8.45 -3.61 7.16
C GLN A 61 9.37 -4.20 6.10
N PRO A 62 10.39 -4.99 6.46
CA PRO A 62 11.17 -5.72 5.49
C PRO A 62 10.29 -6.66 4.67
N LYS A 63 10.57 -6.73 3.37
CA LYS A 63 9.95 -7.72 2.47
C LYS A 63 10.02 -9.11 3.06
N GLN A 64 8.87 -9.76 3.14
CA GLN A 64 8.75 -11.16 3.55
C GLN A 64 8.90 -12.07 2.33
N ASN A 65 9.23 -13.34 2.56
CA ASN A 65 9.41 -14.34 1.49
C ASN A 65 8.06 -14.84 0.96
N ILE A 66 7.21 -13.93 0.53
CA ILE A 66 5.90 -14.19 -0.08
C ILE A 66 5.71 -13.32 -1.32
N ASP A 67 4.78 -13.78 -2.15
CA ASP A 67 4.13 -13.06 -3.23
C ASP A 67 2.65 -12.95 -2.88
N MET A 68 2.16 -11.73 -2.72
CA MET A 68 0.79 -11.47 -2.30
C MET A 68 -0.13 -11.43 -3.52
N LEU A 69 -1.11 -12.33 -3.57
CA LEU A 69 -1.92 -12.54 -4.76
C LEU A 69 -3.24 -11.77 -4.69
N HIS A 70 -3.95 -11.88 -3.55
CA HIS A 70 -5.30 -11.35 -3.42
C HIS A 70 -5.68 -11.07 -1.97
N TYR A 71 -6.53 -10.07 -1.76
CA TYR A 71 -7.21 -9.83 -0.48
C TYR A 71 -8.73 -9.93 -0.64
N ASP A 72 -9.37 -10.71 0.22
CA ASP A 72 -10.81 -10.65 0.44
C ASP A 72 -11.08 -9.93 1.76
N PHE A 73 -11.74 -8.78 1.70
CA PHE A 73 -12.12 -7.97 2.85
C PHE A 73 -13.62 -8.13 3.13
N ASP A 74 -13.97 -8.74 4.25
CA ASP A 74 -15.33 -8.77 4.79
C ASP A 74 -15.41 -7.84 6.00
N LEU A 75 -15.72 -6.57 5.75
CA LEU A 75 -15.64 -5.50 6.74
C LEU A 75 -17.02 -5.00 7.17
N LYS A 76 -17.14 -4.69 8.44
CA LYS A 76 -18.21 -3.89 9.02
C LYS A 76 -17.65 -2.57 9.52
N ILE A 77 -18.19 -1.47 9.01
CA ILE A 77 -17.88 -0.11 9.48
C ILE A 77 -19.16 0.53 9.99
N ASP A 78 -19.11 1.03 11.21
CA ASP A 78 -20.20 1.77 11.84
C ASP A 78 -19.65 3.09 12.40
N PRO A 79 -19.81 4.21 11.65
CA PRO A 79 -19.38 5.52 12.10
C PRO A 79 -20.13 6.03 13.35
N TYR A 80 -21.39 5.62 13.55
CA TYR A 80 -22.16 5.98 14.75
C TYR A 80 -21.54 5.36 16.00
N GLN A 81 -21.08 4.11 15.89
CA GLN A 81 -20.46 3.36 16.98
C GLN A 81 -18.93 3.51 17.05
N LYS A 82 -18.34 4.27 16.12
CA LYS A 82 -16.87 4.40 15.98
C LYS A 82 -16.18 3.04 15.88
N PHE A 83 -16.74 2.17 15.05
CA PHE A 83 -16.34 0.77 14.95
C PHE A 83 -15.87 0.39 13.55
N ILE A 84 -14.81 -0.40 13.49
CA ILE A 84 -14.44 -1.23 12.35
C ILE A 84 -14.06 -2.64 12.82
N GLY A 85 -14.43 -3.64 12.05
CA GLY A 85 -13.97 -5.00 12.24
C GLY A 85 -14.49 -5.94 11.17
N GLY A 86 -14.12 -7.21 11.27
CA GLY A 86 -14.48 -8.23 10.30
C GLY A 86 -13.33 -9.20 10.05
N VAL A 87 -13.36 -9.82 8.87
CA VAL A 87 -12.35 -10.80 8.46
C VAL A 87 -11.63 -10.27 7.22
N VAL A 88 -10.30 -10.27 7.27
CA VAL A 88 -9.46 -10.04 6.10
C VAL A 88 -8.74 -11.33 5.75
N THR A 89 -8.97 -11.83 4.55
CA THR A 89 -8.34 -13.05 4.05
C THR A 89 -7.31 -12.70 2.99
N LEU A 90 -6.07 -13.12 3.22
CA LEU A 90 -4.96 -12.91 2.31
C LEU A 90 -4.67 -14.22 1.59
N THR A 91 -4.61 -14.17 0.27
CA THR A 91 -4.14 -15.27 -0.59
C THR A 91 -2.71 -14.97 -1.03
N PHE A 92 -1.76 -15.84 -0.72
CA PHE A 92 -0.34 -15.62 -0.96
C PHE A 92 0.38 -16.90 -1.40
N SER A 93 1.57 -16.74 -1.97
CA SER A 93 2.48 -17.83 -2.34
C SER A 93 3.88 -17.61 -1.74
N PRO A 94 4.46 -18.53 -0.97
CA PRO A 94 5.81 -18.36 -0.45
C PRO A 94 6.86 -18.36 -1.57
N THR A 95 7.78 -17.38 -1.54
CA THR A 95 8.94 -17.31 -2.46
C THR A 95 10.16 -18.08 -1.94
N ALA A 96 10.09 -18.58 -0.71
CA ALA A 96 10.98 -19.54 -0.08
C ALA A 96 10.19 -20.33 0.96
N SER A 97 10.76 -21.39 1.54
CA SER A 97 10.10 -22.06 2.67
C SER A 97 9.96 -21.12 3.86
N ILE A 98 8.75 -21.02 4.41
CA ILE A 98 8.43 -20.15 5.55
C ILE A 98 7.67 -20.91 6.63
N SER A 99 7.75 -20.46 7.87
CA SER A 99 6.98 -21.00 9.01
C SER A 99 6.37 -19.89 9.87
N GLU A 100 6.46 -18.65 9.40
CA GLU A 100 5.88 -17.49 10.07
C GLU A 100 5.53 -16.39 9.07
N LEU A 101 4.59 -15.53 9.48
CA LEU A 101 4.27 -14.26 8.84
C LEU A 101 4.15 -13.16 9.89
N ASN A 102 4.64 -11.97 9.57
CA ASN A 102 4.55 -10.78 10.41
C ASN A 102 3.52 -9.83 9.80
N PHE A 103 2.59 -9.39 10.63
CA PHE A 103 1.53 -8.47 10.25
C PHE A 103 1.59 -7.23 11.13
N ARG A 104 1.00 -6.15 10.63
CA ARG A 104 0.69 -4.96 11.40
C ARG A 104 -0.83 -4.87 11.62
N LEU A 105 -1.21 -4.47 12.83
CA LEU A 105 -2.58 -4.10 13.20
C LEU A 105 -2.51 -3.26 14.48
N HIS A 106 -2.98 -2.01 14.40
CA HIS A 106 -2.87 -1.06 15.50
C HIS A 106 -3.52 -1.59 16.77
N LYS A 107 -2.84 -1.39 17.91
CA LYS A 107 -3.16 -2.01 19.22
C LYS A 107 -4.58 -1.76 19.73
N ASN A 108 -5.25 -0.71 19.27
CA ASN A 108 -6.65 -0.41 19.65
C ASN A 108 -7.68 -1.34 18.98
N LEU A 109 -7.27 -2.08 17.95
CA LEU A 109 -8.09 -3.06 17.28
C LEU A 109 -7.80 -4.43 17.89
N ASN A 110 -8.81 -5.10 18.42
CA ASN A 110 -8.67 -6.42 19.03
C ASN A 110 -8.45 -7.46 17.94
N LEU A 111 -7.37 -8.23 18.04
CA LEU A 111 -7.11 -9.39 17.21
C LEU A 111 -7.85 -10.57 17.82
N ILE A 112 -8.82 -11.14 17.10
CA ILE A 112 -9.77 -12.14 17.61
C ILE A 112 -9.29 -13.54 17.27
N SER A 113 -9.04 -13.82 15.98
CA SER A 113 -8.60 -15.13 15.52
C SER A 113 -7.74 -15.03 14.25
N VAL A 114 -6.88 -16.04 14.05
CA VAL A 114 -6.12 -16.22 12.80
C VAL A 114 -6.30 -17.67 12.35
N LYS A 115 -6.62 -17.86 11.07
CA LYS A 115 -6.75 -19.19 10.45
C LYS A 115 -5.89 -19.29 9.20
N LEU A 116 -5.06 -20.31 9.12
CA LEU A 116 -4.31 -20.68 7.92
C LEU A 116 -4.98 -21.89 7.29
N ASP A 117 -5.39 -21.77 6.02
CA ASP A 117 -6.10 -22.81 5.27
C ASP A 117 -7.30 -23.41 6.03
N GLY A 118 -8.04 -22.54 6.73
CA GLY A 118 -9.19 -22.90 7.55
C GLY A 118 -8.87 -23.47 8.93
N GLN A 119 -7.60 -23.75 9.24
CA GLN A 119 -7.16 -24.24 10.54
C GLN A 119 -6.68 -23.10 11.45
N ASN A 120 -6.95 -23.18 12.74
CA ASN A 120 -6.48 -22.16 13.69
C ASN A 120 -4.95 -22.09 13.69
N ALA A 121 -4.41 -20.88 13.59
CA ALA A 121 -2.98 -20.61 13.66
C ALA A 121 -2.65 -19.83 14.94
N SER A 122 -1.52 -20.17 15.56
CA SER A 122 -1.03 -19.46 16.74
C SER A 122 -0.47 -18.09 16.33
N PHE A 123 -0.75 -17.08 17.14
CA PHE A 123 -0.18 -15.74 16.94
C PHE A 123 0.34 -15.15 18.26
N ASN A 124 1.36 -14.31 18.15
CA ASN A 124 1.88 -13.51 19.25
C ASN A 124 1.83 -12.03 18.85
N ARG A 125 1.14 -11.22 19.66
CA ARG A 125 0.99 -9.78 19.41
C ARG A 125 1.93 -8.97 20.31
N ASN A 126 2.59 -7.99 19.71
CA ASN A 126 3.38 -6.97 20.39
C ASN A 126 3.01 -5.59 19.84
N LYS A 127 2.22 -4.84 20.61
CA LYS A 127 1.67 -3.52 20.23
C LYS A 127 0.96 -3.60 18.87
N ASP A 128 1.48 -2.88 17.88
CA ASP A 128 0.91 -2.73 16.55
C ASP A 128 1.36 -3.83 15.58
N ASN A 129 2.14 -4.81 16.04
CA ASN A 129 2.61 -5.93 15.24
C ASN A 129 2.11 -7.24 15.83
N PHE A 130 1.86 -8.24 14.98
CA PHE A 130 1.66 -9.61 15.42
C PHE A 130 2.33 -10.59 14.46
N LYS A 131 2.88 -11.66 15.04
CA LYS A 131 3.52 -12.75 14.32
C LYS A 131 2.62 -13.97 14.38
N VAL A 132 2.34 -14.54 13.22
CA VAL A 132 1.62 -15.81 13.09
C VAL A 132 2.64 -16.91 12.82
N THR A 133 2.59 -18.02 13.55
CA THR A 133 3.48 -19.17 13.37
C THR A 133 2.71 -20.42 12.97
N PHE A 134 3.30 -21.22 12.10
CA PHE A 134 2.67 -22.42 11.52
C PHE A 134 3.73 -23.44 11.05
N SER A 135 3.28 -24.64 10.71
CA SER A 135 4.15 -25.67 10.09
C SER A 135 4.71 -25.18 8.75
N THR A 136 5.94 -25.56 8.42
CA THR A 136 6.63 -25.06 7.23
C THR A 136 5.79 -25.21 5.96
N LEU A 137 5.57 -24.09 5.28
CA LEU A 137 4.98 -24.02 3.96
C LEU A 137 6.08 -24.08 2.91
N ALA A 138 5.85 -24.82 1.83
CA ALA A 138 6.81 -24.95 0.74
C ALA A 138 6.80 -23.73 -0.17
N GLN A 139 7.90 -23.50 -0.87
CA GLN A 139 7.95 -22.48 -1.91
C GLN A 139 6.95 -22.81 -3.04
N GLY A 140 6.26 -21.79 -3.55
CA GLY A 140 5.39 -21.88 -4.72
C GLY A 140 4.00 -22.48 -4.49
N THR A 141 3.64 -22.82 -3.25
CA THR A 141 2.28 -23.27 -2.90
C THR A 141 1.38 -22.09 -2.57
N THR A 142 0.10 -22.17 -2.93
CA THR A 142 -0.88 -21.11 -2.60
C THR A 142 -1.58 -21.41 -1.29
N HIS A 143 -1.63 -20.41 -0.41
CA HIS A 143 -2.24 -20.50 0.91
C HIS A 143 -3.19 -19.33 1.17
N LYS A 144 -4.14 -19.54 2.09
CA LYS A 144 -5.04 -18.49 2.58
C LYS A 144 -4.88 -18.30 4.07
N ILE A 145 -4.66 -17.06 4.49
CA ILE A 145 -4.65 -16.68 5.90
C ILE A 145 -5.75 -15.66 6.19
N ALA A 146 -6.71 -16.05 7.03
CA ALA A 146 -7.82 -15.21 7.46
C ALA A 146 -7.53 -14.63 8.85
N VAL A 147 -7.68 -13.32 8.99
CA VAL A 147 -7.47 -12.57 10.23
C VAL A 147 -8.78 -11.90 10.63
N GLU A 148 -9.32 -12.29 11.79
CA GLU A 148 -10.51 -11.69 12.37
C GLU A 148 -10.12 -10.65 13.42
N TYR A 149 -10.73 -9.46 13.34
CA TYR A 149 -10.41 -8.36 14.23
C TYR A 149 -11.60 -7.41 14.43
N GLY A 150 -11.49 -6.51 15.39
CA GLY A 150 -12.42 -5.38 15.49
C GLY A 150 -12.16 -4.44 16.66
N GLY A 151 -12.70 -3.24 16.58
CA GLY A 151 -12.61 -2.22 17.62
C GLY A 151 -12.75 -0.81 17.06
N THR A 152 -12.17 0.15 17.76
CA THR A 152 -12.15 1.54 17.33
C THR A 152 -10.82 1.86 16.66
N PRO A 153 -10.82 2.25 15.38
CA PRO A 153 -9.58 2.61 14.68
C PRO A 153 -9.00 3.89 15.26
N GLN A 154 -7.74 4.17 14.95
CA GLN A 154 -7.08 5.42 15.33
C GLN A 154 -6.42 6.06 14.13
N MET A 155 -6.21 7.37 14.24
CA MET A 155 -5.27 8.08 13.40
C MET A 155 -3.84 7.86 13.93
N THR A 156 -2.89 7.63 13.04
CA THR A 156 -1.48 7.35 13.32
C THR A 156 -0.58 8.20 12.43
N GLY A 157 0.74 8.15 12.65
CA GLY A 157 1.70 8.95 11.89
C GLY A 157 1.71 10.44 12.26
N SER A 158 2.78 11.14 11.89
CA SER A 158 2.94 12.58 12.16
C SER A 158 2.06 13.48 11.30
N LEU A 159 1.62 12.98 10.15
CA LEU A 159 0.73 13.68 9.21
C LEU A 159 -0.75 13.27 9.37
N GLY A 160 -1.03 12.31 10.26
CA GLY A 160 -2.38 11.77 10.46
C GLY A 160 -2.85 10.90 9.28
N GLY A 161 -2.54 9.61 9.34
CA GLY A 161 -3.09 8.57 8.46
C GLY A 161 -3.88 7.52 9.25
N GLY A 162 -4.48 6.57 8.56
CA GLY A 162 -5.38 5.57 9.09
C GLY A 162 -6.83 5.84 8.74
N MET A 163 -7.75 5.52 9.66
CA MET A 163 -9.17 5.82 9.49
C MET A 163 -9.57 7.00 10.37
N LEU A 164 -9.99 8.07 9.73
CA LEU A 164 -10.55 9.25 10.36
C LEU A 164 -12.05 9.02 10.61
N LEU A 165 -12.45 9.11 11.87
CA LEU A 165 -13.85 9.18 12.27
C LEU A 165 -14.21 10.64 12.56
N SER A 166 -15.18 11.18 11.82
CA SER A 166 -15.56 12.60 11.89
C SER A 166 -17.09 12.76 11.76
N SER A 167 -17.55 14.00 11.56
CA SER A 167 -18.92 14.30 11.21
C SER A 167 -18.99 15.51 10.27
N HIS A 168 -19.91 15.47 9.31
CA HIS A 168 -20.25 16.61 8.45
C HIS A 168 -21.73 16.94 8.63
N GLU A 169 -22.06 18.19 8.98
CA GLU A 169 -23.44 18.65 9.23
C GLU A 169 -24.23 17.74 10.21
N GLY A 170 -23.53 17.19 11.21
CA GLY A 170 -24.11 16.29 12.20
C GLY A 170 -24.25 14.83 11.76
N VAL A 171 -23.88 14.48 10.52
CA VAL A 171 -23.84 13.09 10.05
C VAL A 171 -22.44 12.50 10.27
N PRO A 172 -22.30 11.38 11.02
CA PRO A 172 -21.03 10.73 11.22
C PRO A 172 -20.42 10.19 9.91
N SER A 173 -19.09 10.21 9.82
CA SER A 173 -18.36 9.68 8.67
C SER A 173 -17.12 8.90 9.10
N ALA A 174 -16.73 7.94 8.26
CA ALA A 174 -15.45 7.24 8.33
C ALA A 174 -14.74 7.38 6.97
N THR A 175 -13.50 7.83 6.97
CA THR A 175 -12.68 7.96 5.75
C THR A 175 -11.26 7.46 5.99
N THR A 176 -10.59 6.98 4.95
CA THR A 176 -9.24 6.39 5.06
C THR A 176 -8.18 7.19 4.34
N LEU A 177 -7.00 7.33 4.95
CA LEU A 177 -5.77 7.86 4.35
C LEU A 177 -4.58 7.00 4.81
N SER A 178 -4.10 6.10 3.96
CA SER A 178 -3.14 5.07 4.40
C SER A 178 -1.70 5.27 3.92
N GLU A 179 -1.42 6.26 3.07
CA GLU A 179 -0.08 6.47 2.53
C GLU A 179 0.89 7.02 3.60
N PRO A 180 2.13 6.51 3.68
CA PRO A 180 2.67 5.34 2.98
C PRO A 180 2.47 4.01 3.72
N PHE A 181 2.29 4.03 5.04
CA PHE A 181 2.34 2.84 5.90
C PHE A 181 1.31 2.87 7.04
N GLU A 182 0.18 3.55 6.85
CA GLU A 182 -0.83 3.79 7.89
C GLU A 182 -2.07 2.89 7.72
N ALA A 183 -2.05 1.97 6.74
CA ALA A 183 -3.08 0.95 6.52
C ALA A 183 -3.37 0.11 7.78
N TYR A 184 -2.32 -0.22 8.54
CA TYR A 184 -2.41 -1.01 9.77
C TYR A 184 -3.29 -0.39 10.86
N ALA A 185 -3.57 0.92 10.76
CA ALA A 185 -4.38 1.65 11.73
C ALA A 185 -5.86 1.26 11.71
N TRP A 186 -6.31 0.60 10.65
CA TRP A 186 -7.71 0.21 10.45
C TRP A 186 -7.92 -1.21 9.89
N MET A 187 -6.89 -1.87 9.35
CA MET A 187 -6.96 -3.25 8.87
C MET A 187 -5.67 -4.05 9.16
N PRO A 188 -5.75 -5.38 9.33
CA PRO A 188 -4.56 -6.23 9.42
C PRO A 188 -3.87 -6.30 8.05
N ILE A 189 -2.56 -6.03 8.02
CA ILE A 189 -1.83 -5.88 6.76
C ILE A 189 -0.39 -6.40 6.83
N ILE A 190 0.13 -6.88 5.70
CA ILE A 190 1.56 -7.01 5.44
C ILE A 190 1.96 -5.79 4.61
N ASP A 191 2.62 -4.83 5.24
CA ASP A 191 2.80 -3.47 4.73
C ASP A 191 4.04 -3.36 3.81
N GLU A 192 4.06 -4.18 2.75
CA GLU A 192 5.12 -4.21 1.74
C GLU A 192 4.64 -3.50 0.46
N VAL A 193 5.07 -2.26 0.27
CA VAL A 193 4.57 -1.37 -0.80
C VAL A 193 4.83 -1.95 -2.20
N SER A 194 5.91 -2.73 -2.36
CA SER A 194 6.29 -3.31 -3.65
C SER A 194 5.49 -4.56 -4.04
N ASP A 195 4.77 -5.16 -3.08
CA ASP A 195 4.01 -6.40 -3.26
C ASP A 195 2.53 -6.05 -3.49
N LYS A 196 2.11 -6.04 -4.76
CA LYS A 196 0.79 -5.58 -5.19
C LYS A 196 -0.18 -6.74 -5.35
N PHE A 197 -1.44 -6.50 -5.05
CA PHE A 197 -2.48 -7.51 -5.06
C PHE A 197 -3.80 -6.97 -5.63
N THR A 198 -4.65 -7.87 -6.10
CA THR A 198 -6.07 -7.56 -6.39
C THR A 198 -6.91 -7.70 -5.12
N ALA A 199 -8.11 -7.13 -5.09
CA ALA A 199 -8.94 -7.16 -3.89
C ALA A 199 -10.44 -7.26 -4.16
N ASN A 200 -11.13 -8.08 -3.38
CA ASN A 200 -12.58 -8.02 -3.19
C ASN A 200 -12.87 -7.32 -1.86
N ILE A 201 -13.79 -6.35 -1.86
CA ILE A 201 -14.10 -5.54 -0.69
C ILE A 201 -15.61 -5.53 -0.45
N ASN A 202 -16.04 -6.34 0.51
CA ASN A 202 -17.40 -6.40 1.01
C ASN A 202 -17.53 -5.46 2.21
N LEU A 203 -18.16 -4.31 2.01
CA LEU A 203 -18.27 -3.24 2.99
C LEU A 203 -19.69 -3.16 3.56
N THR A 204 -19.87 -3.65 4.78
CA THR A 204 -21.15 -3.64 5.50
C THR A 204 -21.25 -2.41 6.40
N VAL A 205 -22.31 -1.63 6.21
CA VAL A 205 -22.54 -0.33 6.88
C VAL A 205 -24.01 -0.17 7.31
N PRO A 206 -24.35 0.76 8.23
CA PRO A 206 -25.74 1.11 8.52
C PRO A 206 -26.56 1.38 7.24
N SER A 207 -27.82 0.96 7.22
CA SER A 207 -28.65 0.99 5.99
C SER A 207 -28.95 2.37 5.42
N ASP A 208 -28.79 3.42 6.22
CA ASP A 208 -28.89 4.84 5.85
C ASP A 208 -27.58 5.44 5.31
N MET A 209 -26.50 4.65 5.27
CA MET A 209 -25.19 5.06 4.77
C MET A 209 -24.81 4.37 3.45
N VAL A 210 -23.83 4.98 2.79
CA VAL A 210 -23.20 4.49 1.56
C VAL A 210 -21.74 4.17 1.85
N GLY A 211 -21.31 2.96 1.45
CA GLY A 211 -19.92 2.52 1.54
C GLY A 211 -19.24 2.54 0.17
N ALA A 212 -18.21 3.36 0.01
CA ALA A 212 -17.40 3.48 -1.20
C ALA A 212 -16.00 2.90 -1.00
N SER A 213 -15.50 2.18 -1.99
CA SER A 213 -14.18 1.54 -1.98
C SER A 213 -13.57 1.44 -3.39
N ASN A 214 -12.46 0.73 -3.53
CA ASN A 214 -11.70 0.60 -4.78
C ASN A 214 -12.38 -0.32 -5.79
N GLY A 215 -12.11 -0.09 -7.08
CA GLY A 215 -12.59 -0.94 -8.16
C GLY A 215 -14.04 -0.70 -8.55
N VAL A 216 -14.68 -1.74 -9.11
CA VAL A 216 -16.05 -1.68 -9.62
C VAL A 216 -17.04 -2.15 -8.56
N LEU A 217 -18.10 -1.39 -8.32
CA LEU A 217 -19.22 -1.84 -7.49
C LEU A 217 -20.00 -2.93 -8.24
N THR A 218 -19.89 -4.16 -7.78
CA THR A 218 -20.51 -5.33 -8.42
C THR A 218 -21.90 -5.64 -7.89
N GLU A 219 -22.16 -5.34 -6.61
CA GLU A 219 -23.43 -5.65 -5.96
C GLU A 219 -23.67 -4.73 -4.75
N THR A 220 -24.94 -4.40 -4.49
CA THR A 220 -25.37 -3.83 -3.20
C THR A 220 -26.45 -4.72 -2.61
N VAL A 221 -26.20 -5.25 -1.42
CA VAL A 221 -27.12 -6.14 -0.69
C VAL A 221 -27.74 -5.38 0.46
N THR A 222 -29.07 -5.38 0.57
CA THR A 222 -29.77 -4.91 1.78
C THR A 222 -29.97 -6.09 2.72
N ASN A 223 -29.45 -5.99 3.94
CA ASN A 223 -29.47 -7.06 4.93
C ASN A 223 -30.70 -6.95 5.84
N ASN A 224 -31.10 -8.08 6.45
CA ASN A 224 -32.27 -8.15 7.34
C ASN A 224 -32.01 -7.61 8.77
N ASP A 225 -30.83 -7.06 9.04
CA ASP A 225 -30.38 -6.57 10.34
C ASP A 225 -30.21 -5.03 10.39
N GLY A 226 -30.75 -4.32 9.40
CA GLY A 226 -30.64 -2.86 9.30
C GLY A 226 -29.33 -2.36 8.72
N THR A 227 -28.54 -3.23 8.07
CA THR A 227 -27.31 -2.87 7.35
C THR A 227 -27.44 -3.04 5.84
N LYS A 228 -26.48 -2.48 5.10
CA LYS A 228 -26.26 -2.74 3.67
C LYS A 228 -24.81 -3.17 3.44
N THR A 229 -24.59 -4.08 2.51
CA THR A 229 -23.25 -4.51 2.08
C THR A 229 -23.01 -4.08 0.64
N TYR A 230 -21.97 -3.27 0.43
CA TYR A 230 -21.49 -2.86 -0.90
C TYR A 230 -20.31 -3.75 -1.28
N LYS A 231 -20.38 -4.45 -2.42
CA LYS A 231 -19.34 -5.38 -2.88
C LYS A 231 -18.55 -4.77 -4.02
N TRP A 232 -17.29 -4.43 -3.75
CA TRP A 232 -16.38 -3.83 -4.70
C TRP A 232 -15.32 -4.84 -5.18
N ALA A 233 -14.91 -4.74 -6.43
CA ALA A 233 -13.88 -5.60 -7.03
C ALA A 233 -12.78 -4.77 -7.71
N GLU A 234 -11.57 -4.82 -7.16
CA GLU A 234 -10.36 -4.23 -7.73
C GLU A 234 -9.56 -5.34 -8.44
N GLU A 235 -9.70 -5.39 -9.76
CA GLU A 235 -9.06 -6.40 -10.60
C GLU A 235 -7.64 -6.03 -11.04
N TYR A 236 -7.19 -4.79 -10.79
CA TYR A 236 -5.83 -4.36 -11.08
C TYR A 236 -4.96 -4.37 -9.82
N PRO A 237 -3.75 -4.95 -9.87
CA PRO A 237 -2.88 -4.98 -8.70
C PRO A 237 -2.54 -3.59 -8.17
N ILE A 238 -2.91 -3.33 -6.91
CA ILE A 238 -2.61 -2.11 -6.18
C ILE A 238 -1.78 -2.40 -4.91
N SER A 239 -1.13 -1.37 -4.39
CA SER A 239 -0.38 -1.47 -3.13
C SER A 239 -1.31 -1.31 -1.92
N ALA A 240 -0.92 -1.86 -0.77
CA ALA A 240 -1.73 -1.85 0.45
C ALA A 240 -2.27 -0.47 0.88
N TYR A 241 -1.47 0.58 0.76
CA TYR A 241 -1.87 1.93 1.15
C TYR A 241 -2.94 2.56 0.23
N LEU A 242 -3.18 1.98 -0.96
CA LEU A 242 -4.20 2.45 -1.91
C LEU A 242 -5.59 1.89 -1.61
N ILE A 243 -5.69 0.87 -0.77
CA ILE A 243 -6.99 0.38 -0.30
C ILE A 243 -7.67 1.48 0.52
N SER A 244 -8.94 1.71 0.21
CA SER A 244 -9.73 2.82 0.72
C SER A 244 -11.13 2.33 1.12
N ALA A 245 -11.65 2.85 2.23
CA ALA A 245 -13.02 2.59 2.67
C ALA A 245 -13.62 3.89 3.22
N ASN A 246 -14.68 4.37 2.60
CA ASN A 246 -15.33 5.63 2.97
C ASN A 246 -16.82 5.40 3.20
N VAL A 247 -17.33 5.89 4.34
CA VAL A 247 -18.70 5.65 4.79
C VAL A 247 -19.31 6.94 5.32
N THR A 248 -20.40 7.38 4.68
CA THR A 248 -21.29 8.47 5.13
C THR A 248 -22.58 8.43 4.31
N ASN A 249 -23.46 9.41 4.46
CA ASN A 249 -24.66 9.64 3.64
C ASN A 249 -24.37 10.16 2.21
N TYR A 250 -23.49 9.52 1.44
CA TYR A 250 -23.18 9.96 0.08
C TYR A 250 -24.42 9.97 -0.83
N SER A 251 -24.48 10.95 -1.74
CA SER A 251 -25.35 10.88 -2.92
C SER A 251 -24.59 10.24 -4.08
N TYR A 252 -25.28 9.42 -4.87
CA TYR A 252 -24.70 8.75 -6.04
C TYR A 252 -25.11 9.49 -7.32
N PHE A 253 -24.15 9.67 -8.22
CA PHE A 253 -24.33 10.16 -9.58
C PHE A 253 -23.33 9.44 -10.48
N GLU A 254 -23.71 9.23 -11.75
CA GLU A 254 -22.90 8.56 -12.76
C GLU A 254 -22.89 9.40 -14.05
N ASP A 255 -21.81 9.31 -14.81
CA ASP A 255 -21.67 9.91 -16.14
C ASP A 255 -20.65 9.11 -16.95
N SER A 256 -20.89 8.94 -18.24
CA SER A 256 -20.04 8.12 -19.09
C SER A 256 -18.89 8.93 -19.69
N TYR A 257 -17.67 8.42 -19.60
CA TYR A 257 -16.52 8.96 -20.32
C TYR A 257 -16.13 8.06 -21.50
N THR A 258 -16.04 8.64 -22.70
CA THR A 258 -15.45 7.96 -23.85
C THR A 258 -14.04 8.48 -24.09
N SER A 259 -13.08 7.56 -24.23
CA SER A 259 -11.68 7.89 -24.51
C SER A 259 -11.52 8.70 -25.80
N LEU A 260 -10.43 9.45 -25.90
CA LEU A 260 -10.14 10.30 -27.07
C LEU A 260 -10.08 9.52 -28.39
N ASP A 261 -9.75 8.23 -28.35
CA ASP A 261 -9.71 7.33 -29.51
C ASP A 261 -11.05 6.62 -29.78
N GLY A 262 -12.07 6.86 -28.95
CA GLY A 262 -13.41 6.26 -29.08
C GLY A 262 -13.49 4.78 -28.73
N THR A 263 -12.40 4.17 -28.27
CA THR A 263 -12.32 2.70 -28.11
C THR A 263 -12.70 2.20 -26.72
N LYS A 264 -12.68 3.07 -25.71
CA LYS A 264 -12.99 2.73 -24.33
C LYS A 264 -14.05 3.67 -23.79
N THR A 265 -15.09 3.09 -23.21
CA THR A 265 -16.07 3.81 -22.41
C THR A 265 -15.90 3.37 -20.96
N MET A 266 -15.73 4.33 -20.05
CA MET A 266 -15.85 4.08 -18.61
C MET A 266 -17.23 4.61 -18.17
N PRO A 267 -17.96 3.84 -17.34
CA PRO A 267 -19.19 4.31 -16.71
C PRO A 267 -18.92 5.44 -15.70
#